data_AF-D8G583-F1
#
_entry.id   AF-D8G583-F1
#
_cell.length_a   1.000
_cell.length_b   1.000
_cell.length_c   1.000
_cell.angle_alpha   90.00
_cell.angle_beta   90.00
_cell.angle_gamma   90.00
#
_symmetry.space_group_name_H-M   'P 1'
#
loop_
_entity.id
_entity.type
_entity.pdbx_description
1 polymer ?
#
loop_
_entity_poly.entity_id
_entity_poly.type
_entity_poly.pdbx_seq_one_letter_code
_entity_poly.pdbx_strand_id
1 'polypeptide(L)'
;MSKSFSSKASQTNWERIDTIQDEDIDLSDIPEVTEEQMRNAVLRVGGKPVERGQRRVDILLDAFIVEYFEGKAGKQGYQALINQALAEYIHNHDP
;
A
#
# COMPACT_ATOMS: atom_id res chain seq x y z
N MET A 1 2.93 6.19 -28.53
CA MET A 1 2.98 7.67 -28.52
C MET A 1 3.13 8.12 -27.07
N SER A 2 4.30 8.57 -26.64
CA SER A 2 4.56 8.98 -25.25
C SER A 2 4.03 10.40 -25.01
N LYS A 3 2.98 10.53 -24.20
CA LYS A 3 2.57 11.84 -23.68
C LYS A 3 3.62 12.32 -22.68
N SER A 4 4.18 13.51 -22.88
CA SER A 4 5.06 14.15 -21.92
C SER A 4 4.22 14.64 -20.73
N PHE A 5 4.58 14.21 -19.51
CA PHE A 5 3.88 14.58 -18.26
C PHE A 5 4.08 16.04 -17.84
N SER A 6 4.98 16.79 -18.50
CA SER A 6 5.13 18.22 -18.29
C SER A 6 5.41 18.93 -19.63
N SER A 7 5.09 20.23 -19.69
CA SER A 7 5.33 21.08 -20.85
C SER A 7 6.77 21.58 -20.97
N LYS A 8 7.62 21.28 -19.99
CA LYS A 8 9.02 21.74 -19.94
C LYS A 8 9.96 20.55 -20.04
N ALA A 9 11.02 20.70 -20.83
CA ALA A 9 12.11 19.74 -20.82
C ALA A 9 12.68 19.63 -19.40
N SER A 10 12.87 18.40 -18.91
CA SER A 10 13.54 18.17 -17.63
C SER A 10 14.94 18.74 -17.69
N GLN A 11 15.34 19.51 -16.67
CA GLN A 11 16.71 20.00 -16.51
C GLN A 11 17.62 18.97 -15.82
N THR A 12 17.06 17.82 -15.43
CA THR A 12 17.81 16.72 -14.82
C THR A 12 18.75 16.10 -15.83
N ASN A 13 20.01 15.92 -15.44
CA ASN A 13 20.97 15.13 -16.20
C ASN A 13 20.68 13.64 -16.00
N TRP A 14 19.84 13.06 -16.87
CA TRP A 14 19.41 11.67 -16.76
C TRP A 14 20.53 10.65 -16.99
N GLU A 15 21.49 10.94 -17.88
CA GLU A 15 22.64 10.06 -18.13
C GLU A 15 23.48 9.88 -16.86
N ARG A 16 23.65 10.94 -16.08
CA ARG A 16 24.30 10.86 -14.77
C ARG A 16 23.50 9.98 -13.81
N ILE A 17 22.20 10.21 -13.66
CA ILE A 17 21.35 9.46 -12.71
C ILE A 17 21.32 7.95 -13.03
N ASP A 18 21.28 7.59 -14.30
CA ASP A 18 21.24 6.19 -14.75
C ASP A 18 22.53 5.40 -14.43
N THR A 19 23.63 6.11 -14.17
CA THR A 19 24.95 5.51 -13.90
C THR A 19 25.36 5.55 -12.44
N ILE A 20 24.62 6.26 -11.58
CA ILE A 20 24.89 6.35 -10.14
C ILE A 20 24.55 5.01 -9.48
N GLN A 21 25.45 4.50 -8.63
CA GLN A 21 25.18 3.35 -7.78
C GLN A 21 24.51 3.80 -6.48
N ASP A 22 23.75 2.91 -5.84
CA ASP A 22 23.03 3.22 -4.60
C ASP A 22 23.97 3.72 -3.50
N GLU A 23 25.21 3.19 -3.45
CA GLU A 23 26.24 3.58 -2.47
C GLU A 23 26.78 5.01 -2.68
N ASP A 24 26.63 5.56 -3.89
CA ASP A 24 27.06 6.92 -4.23
C ASP A 24 25.96 7.97 -3.95
N ILE A 25 24.78 7.54 -3.50
CA ILE A 25 23.68 8.43 -3.14
C ILE A 25 24.02 9.12 -1.81
N ASP A 26 24.08 10.45 -1.84
CA ASP A 26 24.25 11.26 -0.64
C ASP A 26 22.94 11.27 0.18
N LEU A 27 22.99 10.68 1.37
CA LEU A 27 21.89 10.61 2.33
C LEU A 27 22.11 11.57 3.53
N SER A 28 23.06 12.50 3.43
CA SER A 28 23.39 13.40 4.54
C SER A 28 22.24 14.33 4.94
N ASP A 29 21.34 14.64 4.02
CA ASP A 29 20.15 15.46 4.23
C ASP A 29 18.92 14.64 4.66
N ILE A 30 18.80 13.41 4.17
CA ILE A 30 17.70 12.47 4.45
C ILE A 30 18.30 11.12 4.87
N PRO A 31 18.70 10.98 6.15
CA PRO A 31 19.26 9.73 6.64
C PRO A 31 18.21 8.62 6.60
N GLU A 32 18.68 7.38 6.51
CA GLU A 32 17.79 6.22 6.52
C GLU A 32 16.96 6.11 7.79
N VAL A 33 15.75 5.57 7.64
CA VAL A 33 14.85 5.33 8.77
C VAL A 33 15.41 4.20 9.61
N THR A 34 15.80 4.52 10.84
CA THR A 34 16.28 3.51 11.80
C THR A 34 15.15 2.58 12.24
N GLU A 35 15.50 1.37 12.68
CA GLU A 35 14.51 0.43 13.24
C GLU A 35 13.73 1.05 14.41
N GLU A 36 14.40 1.87 15.24
CA GLU A 36 13.77 2.54 16.38
C GLU A 36 12.70 3.55 15.94
N GLN A 37 12.97 4.28 14.86
CA GLN A 37 12.01 5.19 14.26
C GLN A 37 10.86 4.41 13.61
N MET A 38 11.15 3.31 12.93
CA MET A 38 10.13 2.45 12.30
C MET A 38 9.20 1.81 13.34
N ARG A 39 9.71 1.43 14.51
CA ARG A 39 8.88 0.90 15.62
C ARG A 39 7.78 1.87 16.05
N ASN A 40 8.00 3.18 15.88
CA ASN A 40 7.03 4.22 16.22
C ASN A 40 6.10 4.60 15.05
N ALA A 41 6.19 3.92 13.90
CA ALA A 41 5.37 4.23 12.74
C ALA A 41 3.88 3.95 13.00
N VAL A 42 3.03 4.91 12.62
CA VAL A 42 1.57 4.82 12.77
C VAL A 42 0.93 4.57 11.41
N LEU A 43 0.05 3.56 11.32
CA LEU A 43 -0.73 3.32 10.11
C LEU A 43 -1.75 4.45 9.93
N ARG A 44 -1.83 5.03 8.73
CA ARG A 44 -2.78 6.10 8.41
C ARG A 44 -3.56 5.76 7.15
N VAL A 45 -4.86 6.05 7.17
CA VAL A 45 -5.76 5.91 6.01
C VAL A 45 -6.47 7.26 5.83
N GLY A 46 -6.40 7.83 4.62
CA GLY A 46 -6.92 9.18 4.34
C GLY A 46 -6.32 10.26 5.26
N GLY A 47 -5.04 10.16 5.61
CA GLY A 47 -4.32 11.08 6.49
C GLY A 47 -4.63 10.93 8.00
N LYS A 48 -5.57 10.07 8.38
CA LYS A 48 -5.97 9.85 9.78
C LYS A 48 -5.29 8.60 10.36
N PRO A 49 -4.77 8.66 11.59
CA PRO A 49 -4.21 7.48 12.25
C PRO A 49 -5.31 6.43 12.46
N VAL A 50 -4.98 5.17 12.18
CA VAL A 50 -5.87 4.02 12.40
C VAL A 50 -5.17 2.97 13.24
N GLU A 51 -5.95 2.30 14.09
CA GLU A 51 -5.45 1.19 14.90
C GLU A 51 -5.04 0.03 14.00
N ARG A 52 -3.90 -0.58 14.31
CA ARG A 52 -3.46 -1.81 13.63
C ARG A 52 -4.22 -2.98 14.24
N GLY A 53 -4.98 -3.69 13.41
CA GLY A 53 -5.67 -4.91 13.83
C GLY A 53 -6.99 -5.12 13.11
N GLN A 54 -7.68 -6.19 13.49
CA GLN A 54 -9.02 -6.50 13.01
C GLN A 54 -10.06 -5.94 14.00
N ARG A 55 -11.09 -5.29 13.47
CA ARG A 55 -12.23 -4.80 14.24
C ARG A 55 -13.46 -5.65 13.91
N ARG A 56 -14.15 -6.15 14.94
CA ARG A 56 -15.47 -6.77 14.74
C ARG A 56 -16.47 -5.68 14.40
N VAL A 57 -17.17 -5.86 13.29
CA VAL A 57 -18.22 -4.97 12.81
C VAL A 57 -19.40 -5.83 12.37
N ASP A 58 -20.61 -5.34 12.62
CA ASP A 58 -21.82 -5.98 12.13
C ASP A 58 -22.17 -5.34 10.77
N ILE A 59 -22.00 -6.10 9.70
CA ILE A 59 -22.33 -5.69 8.33
C ILE A 59 -23.32 -6.66 7.71
N LEU A 60 -24.23 -6.15 6.90
CA LEU A 60 -25.10 -6.99 6.08
C LEU A 60 -24.37 -7.34 4.79
N LEU A 61 -24.31 -8.63 4.47
CA LEU A 61 -23.78 -9.16 3.22
C LEU A 61 -24.88 -9.98 2.54
N ASP A 62 -24.88 -9.96 1.22
CA ASP A 62 -25.76 -10.84 0.46
C ASP A 62 -25.42 -12.30 0.74
N ALA A 63 -26.44 -13.15 0.83
CA ALA A 63 -26.27 -14.56 1.15
C ALA A 63 -25.29 -15.26 0.18
N PHE A 64 -25.35 -14.94 -1.12
CA PHE A 64 -24.46 -15.55 -2.11
C PHE A 64 -22.97 -15.22 -1.88
N ILE A 65 -22.67 -14.05 -1.31
CA ILE A 65 -21.29 -13.65 -1.00
C ILE A 65 -20.77 -14.53 0.14
N VAL A 66 -21.58 -14.69 1.20
CA VAL A 66 -21.23 -15.54 2.34
C VAL A 66 -20.99 -16.97 1.88
N GLU A 67 -21.94 -17.55 1.14
CA GLU A 67 -21.84 -18.91 0.60
C GLU A 67 -20.62 -19.10 -0.31
N TYR A 68 -20.32 -18.13 -1.17
CA TYR A 68 -19.14 -18.17 -2.04
C TYR A 68 -17.84 -18.24 -1.23
N PHE A 69 -17.71 -17.41 -0.20
CA PHE A 69 -16.50 -17.37 0.63
C PHE A 69 -16.43 -18.54 1.62
N GLU A 70 -17.56 -19.06 2.11
CA GLU A 70 -17.61 -20.28 2.91
C GLU A 70 -17.14 -21.51 2.11
N GLY A 71 -17.60 -21.66 0.87
CA GLY A 71 -17.12 -22.72 -0.02
C GLY A 71 -15.62 -22.64 -0.33
N LYS A 72 -15.04 -21.43 -0.27
CA LYS A 72 -13.60 -21.18 -0.52
C LYS A 72 -12.76 -21.22 0.76
N ALA A 73 -13.36 -21.07 1.93
CA ALA A 73 -12.70 -20.77 3.20
C ALA A 73 -11.71 -21.82 3.67
N GLY A 74 -11.89 -23.10 3.33
CA GLY A 74 -11.03 -24.19 3.80
C GLY A 74 -10.70 -24.06 5.29
N LYS A 75 -9.41 -23.93 5.64
CA LYS A 75 -8.93 -23.71 7.02
C LYS A 75 -8.80 -22.23 7.41
N GLN A 76 -8.84 -21.31 6.46
CA GLN A 76 -8.51 -19.88 6.65
C GLN A 76 -9.71 -19.07 7.19
N GLY A 77 -10.92 -19.63 7.14
CA GLY A 77 -12.16 -18.97 7.58
C GLY A 77 -12.66 -17.95 6.54
N TYR A 78 -13.97 -17.93 6.29
CA TYR A 78 -14.56 -17.09 5.24
C TYR A 78 -14.39 -15.60 5.51
N GLN A 79 -14.42 -15.18 6.79
CA GLN A 79 -14.21 -13.79 7.20
C GLN A 79 -12.84 -13.25 6.78
N ALA A 80 -11.78 -14.07 6.88
CA ALA A 80 -10.44 -13.66 6.47
C ALA A 80 -10.36 -13.44 4.96
N LEU A 81 -11.02 -14.29 4.17
CA LEU A 81 -11.09 -14.14 2.71
C LEU A 81 -11.90 -12.92 2.29
N ILE A 82 -13.02 -12.64 2.96
CA ILE A 82 -13.80 -11.41 2.73
C ILE A 82 -12.93 -10.19 3.00
N ASN A 83 -12.22 -10.17 4.14
CA ASN A 83 -11.34 -9.06 4.49
C ASN A 83 -10.21 -8.87 3.47
N GLN A 84 -9.62 -9.96 2.98
CA GLN A 84 -8.59 -9.90 1.93
C GLN A 84 -9.15 -9.31 0.62
N ALA A 85 -10.33 -9.76 0.18
CA ALA A 85 -10.94 -9.25 -1.03
C ALA A 85 -11.25 -7.75 -0.94
N LEU A 86 -11.71 -7.27 0.23
CA LEU A 86 -11.93 -5.84 0.48
C LEU A 86 -10.60 -5.06 0.47
N ALA A 87 -9.53 -5.62 1.05
CA ALA A 87 -8.21 -4.99 1.03
C ALA A 87 -7.63 -4.86 -0.38
N GLU A 88 -7.75 -5.93 -1.20
CA GLU A 88 -7.35 -5.91 -2.61
C GLU A 88 -8.15 -4.90 -3.42
N TYR A 89 -9.46 -4.79 -3.17
CA TYR A 89 -10.30 -3.79 -3.80
C TYR A 89 -9.79 -2.37 -3.50
N ILE A 90 -9.52 -2.06 -2.22
CA ILE A 90 -8.99 -0.75 -1.80
C ILE A 90 -7.64 -0.48 -2.48
N HIS A 91 -6.70 -1.43 -2.44
CA HIS A 91 -5.37 -1.24 -3.04
C HIS A 91 -5.41 -0.97 -4.55
N ASN A 92 -6.36 -1.58 -5.26
CA ASN A 92 -6.45 -1.44 -6.71
C ASN A 92 -7.30 -0.24 -7.18
N HIS A 93 -8.10 0.37 -6.30
CA HIS A 93 -9.05 1.43 -6.66
C HIS A 93 -8.84 2.75 -5.91
N ASP A 94 -8.04 2.78 -4.85
CA ASP A 94 -7.63 4.01 -4.17
C ASP A 94 -6.26 4.45 -4.74
N PRO A 95 -6.14 5.67 -5.32
CA PRO A 95 -4.93 6.17 -5.95
C PRO A 95 -3.80 6.57 -4.98
#